data_AF-D9WI62-F1
#
_entry.id   AF-D9WI62-F1
#
_cell.length_a   1.000
_cell.length_b   1.000
_cell.length_c   1.000
_cell.angle_alpha   90.00
_cell.angle_beta   90.00
_cell.angle_gamma   90.00
#
_symmetry.space_group_name_H-M   'P 1'
#
loop_
_entity.id
_entity.type
_entity.pdbx_description
1 polymer ?
#
loop_
_entity_poly.entity_id
_entity_poly.type
_entity_poly.pdbx_seq_one_letter_code
_entity_poly.pdbx_strand_id
1 'polypeptide(L)'
;MVVVVGAVTLAVVGGGDGGQLSEAPPDRLDDPLPADRPLDREDVEALRLPMTLRGYRMADVDDVLGRLGAELAERDARIAELEEALAGARTPGFGDGEPAEGPGDYPPDHPADFEGSGS
;
A
#
# COMPACT_ATOMS: atom_id res chain seq x y z
N MET A 1 -43.98 34.81 -38.79
CA MET A 1 -42.60 34.73 -38.26
C MET A 1 -42.11 33.29 -38.28
N VAL A 2 -41.70 32.78 -39.45
CA VAL A 2 -41.21 31.39 -39.60
C VAL A 2 -39.86 31.36 -40.33
N VAL A 3 -39.58 32.37 -41.15
CA VAL A 3 -38.32 32.52 -41.91
C VAL A 3 -37.11 32.70 -40.99
N VAL A 4 -37.29 33.30 -39.80
CA VAL A 4 -36.20 33.53 -38.84
C VAL A 4 -35.67 32.21 -38.26
N VAL A 5 -36.52 31.21 -38.05
CA VAL A 5 -36.11 29.93 -37.44
C VAL A 5 -35.29 29.08 -38.43
N GLY A 6 -35.67 29.06 -39.71
CA GLY A 6 -34.95 28.29 -40.74
C GLY A 6 -33.57 28.87 -41.09
N ALA A 7 -33.40 30.19 -41.00
CA ALA A 7 -32.11 30.83 -41.27
C ALA A 7 -31.08 30.58 -40.15
N VAL A 8 -31.53 30.50 -38.89
CA VAL A 8 -30.64 30.24 -37.75
C VAL A 8 -30.11 28.81 -37.75
N THR A 9 -30.92 27.82 -38.17
CA THR A 9 -30.46 26.43 -38.28
C THR A 9 -29.40 26.22 -39.36
N LEU A 10 -29.45 26.99 -40.46
CA LEU A 10 -28.49 26.87 -41.55
C LEU A 10 -27.16 27.60 -41.24
N ALA A 11 -27.22 28.67 -40.45
CA ALA A 11 -26.04 29.46 -40.06
C ALA A 11 -25.06 28.68 -39.15
N VAL A 12 -25.55 27.75 -38.33
CA VAL A 12 -24.69 26.90 -37.46
C VAL A 12 -23.97 25.80 -38.25
N VAL A 13 -24.48 25.45 -39.44
CA VAL A 13 -23.91 24.37 -40.27
C VAL A 13 -23.00 24.90 -41.39
N GLY A 14 -23.08 26.19 -41.76
CA GLY A 14 -22.45 26.70 -42.99
C GLY A 14 -21.79 28.08 -42.94
N GLY A 15 -21.47 28.66 -41.78
CA GLY A 15 -20.81 29.96 -41.67
C GLY A 15 -19.40 29.87 -41.08
N GLY A 16 -18.38 30.22 -41.86
CA GLY A 16 -16.97 29.98 -41.57
C GLY A 16 -16.27 30.92 -40.60
N ASP A 17 -15.00 30.54 -40.37
CA ASP A 17 -13.84 31.31 -39.89
C ASP A 17 -14.09 32.53 -38.99
N GLY A 18 -13.84 32.35 -37.69
CA GLY A 18 -13.69 33.49 -36.79
C GLY A 18 -13.81 33.17 -35.31
N GLY A 19 -12.89 32.37 -34.79
CA GLY A 19 -12.78 32.09 -33.36
C GLY A 19 -13.21 30.68 -33.04
N GLN A 20 -12.26 29.75 -33.19
CA GLN A 20 -12.23 28.57 -32.35
C GLN A 20 -12.58 29.05 -30.93
N LEU A 21 -13.75 28.67 -30.42
CA LEU A 21 -13.81 28.36 -29.01
C LEU A 21 -12.75 27.26 -28.90
N SER A 22 -11.52 27.66 -28.56
CA SER A 22 -10.50 26.72 -28.15
C SER A 22 -11.24 25.85 -27.17
N GLU A 23 -11.39 24.56 -27.50
CA GLU A 23 -11.80 23.56 -26.53
C GLU A 23 -11.00 23.95 -25.29
N ALA A 24 -11.70 24.39 -24.23
CA ALA A 24 -11.03 24.74 -23.00
C ALA A 24 -10.19 23.50 -22.71
N PRO A 25 -8.84 23.61 -22.62
CA PRO A 25 -8.03 22.43 -22.37
C PRO A 25 -8.72 21.73 -21.22
N PRO A 26 -9.16 20.47 -21.40
CA PRO A 26 -9.91 19.79 -20.35
C PRO A 26 -9.12 20.04 -19.09
N ASP A 27 -9.77 20.59 -18.07
CA ASP A 27 -9.14 21.06 -16.84
C ASP A 27 -8.54 19.81 -16.20
N ARG A 28 -7.37 19.41 -16.72
CA ARG A 28 -6.73 18.13 -16.49
C ARG A 28 -5.99 18.35 -15.20
N LEU A 29 -6.76 18.27 -14.13
CA LEU A 29 -6.29 17.77 -12.86
C LEU A 29 -5.98 16.28 -13.06
N ASP A 30 -5.06 15.99 -13.98
CA ASP A 30 -4.34 14.73 -14.02
C ASP A 30 -3.40 14.83 -12.81
N ASP A 31 -3.90 14.52 -11.62
CA ASP A 31 -3.04 14.26 -10.46
C ASP A 31 -2.62 12.79 -10.58
N PRO A 32 -1.43 12.52 -11.14
CA PRO A 32 -1.03 11.15 -11.42
C PRO A 32 -0.82 10.41 -10.10
N LEU A 33 -1.17 9.12 -10.11
CA LEU A 33 -0.84 8.26 -8.99
C LEU A 33 0.68 8.25 -8.73
N PRO A 34 1.12 8.15 -7.46
CA PRO A 34 2.52 8.03 -7.12
C PRO A 34 3.19 6.88 -7.88
N ALA A 35 4.36 7.16 -8.47
CA ALA A 35 5.12 6.19 -9.28
C ALA A 35 6.38 5.68 -8.58
N ASP A 36 6.82 6.38 -7.53
CA ASP A 36 8.04 6.15 -6.77
C ASP A 36 7.82 5.40 -5.45
N ARG A 37 6.55 5.23 -5.04
CA ARG A 37 6.14 4.50 -3.84
C ARG A 37 4.94 3.59 -4.12
N PRO A 38 4.71 2.55 -3.29
CA PRO A 38 3.46 1.81 -3.29
C PRO A 38 2.26 2.75 -3.07
N LEU A 39 1.11 2.36 -3.62
CA LEU A 39 -0.15 3.09 -3.43
C LEU A 39 -0.75 2.75 -2.07
N ASP A 40 -1.22 3.79 -1.40
CA ASP A 40 -2.02 3.68 -0.19
C ASP A 40 -3.51 3.87 -0.51
N ARG A 41 -4.35 3.81 0.52
CA ARG A 41 -5.79 3.98 0.38
C ARG A 41 -6.14 5.42 0.00
N GLU A 42 -5.44 6.38 0.57
CA GLU A 42 -5.65 7.81 0.38
C GLU A 42 -5.40 8.22 -1.08
N ASP A 43 -4.40 7.63 -1.73
CA ASP A 43 -4.11 7.83 -3.16
C ASP A 43 -5.30 7.42 -4.04
N VAL A 44 -5.95 6.29 -3.71
CA VAL A 44 -7.11 5.79 -4.44
C VAL A 44 -8.33 6.68 -4.17
N GLU A 45 -8.52 7.16 -2.94
CA GLU A 45 -9.62 8.06 -2.58
C GLU A 45 -9.47 9.46 -3.20
N ALA A 46 -8.23 9.91 -3.44
CA ALA A 46 -7.93 11.19 -4.07
C ALA A 46 -8.07 11.16 -5.61
N LEU A 47 -8.13 9.97 -6.21
CA LEU A 47 -8.10 9.80 -7.66
C LEU A 47 -9.26 10.50 -8.37
N ARG A 48 -8.94 11.32 -9.38
CA ARG A 48 -9.91 12.01 -10.23
C ARG A 48 -9.82 11.50 -11.66
N LEU A 49 -10.77 10.64 -12.03
CA LEU A 49 -10.83 10.10 -13.39
C LEU A 49 -11.63 11.02 -14.32
N PRO A 50 -11.10 11.38 -15.50
CA PRO A 50 -11.82 12.21 -16.47
C PRO A 50 -12.99 11.45 -17.11
N MET A 51 -14.07 12.18 -17.39
CA MET A 51 -15.28 11.64 -18.03
C MET A 51 -15.13 11.61 -19.55
N THR A 52 -15.59 10.53 -20.19
CA THR A 52 -15.54 10.33 -21.65
C THR A 52 -16.92 10.00 -22.22
N LEU A 53 -17.15 10.30 -23.52
CA LEU A 53 -18.44 10.09 -24.22
C LEU A 53 -18.96 8.65 -24.15
N ARG A 54 -18.04 7.68 -24.06
CA ARG A 54 -18.33 6.31 -23.61
C ARG A 54 -17.41 6.01 -22.44
N GLY A 55 -17.97 5.49 -21.37
CA GLY A 55 -17.23 5.13 -20.17
C GLY A 55 -18.02 4.15 -19.31
N TYR A 56 -17.38 3.70 -18.25
CA TYR A 56 -18.05 2.97 -17.18
C TYR A 56 -19.01 3.90 -16.43
N ARG A 57 -19.97 3.32 -15.71
CA ARG A 57 -20.82 4.12 -14.82
C ARG A 57 -20.01 4.55 -13.61
N MET A 58 -20.07 5.83 -13.25
CA MET A 58 -19.28 6.34 -12.12
C MET A 58 -19.60 5.62 -10.81
N ALA A 59 -20.87 5.31 -10.54
CA ALA A 59 -21.24 4.53 -9.35
C ALA A 59 -20.54 3.17 -9.30
N ASP A 60 -20.50 2.42 -10.41
CA ASP A 60 -19.84 1.11 -10.46
C ASP A 60 -18.31 1.25 -10.27
N VAL A 61 -17.72 2.32 -10.81
CA VAL A 61 -16.29 2.63 -10.64
C VAL A 61 -15.99 3.02 -9.20
N ASP A 62 -16.79 3.91 -8.62
CA ASP A 62 -16.64 4.38 -7.23
C ASP A 62 -16.79 3.21 -6.25
N ASP A 63 -17.74 2.31 -6.47
CA ASP A 63 -17.93 1.09 -5.68
C ASP A 63 -16.69 0.18 -5.74
N VAL A 64 -16.12 -0.01 -6.93
CA VAL A 64 -14.90 -0.82 -7.13
C VAL A 64 -13.69 -0.16 -6.49
N LEU A 65 -13.50 1.15 -6.68
CA LEU A 65 -12.38 1.91 -6.09
C LEU A 65 -12.48 1.95 -4.56
N GLY A 66 -13.68 2.15 -4.01
CA GLY A 66 -13.91 2.11 -2.57
C GLY A 66 -13.58 0.74 -1.97
N ARG A 67 -13.98 -0.35 -2.65
CA ARG A 67 -13.57 -1.70 -2.24
C ARG A 67 -12.06 -1.90 -2.34
N LEU A 68 -11.44 -1.44 -3.43
CA LEU A 68 -10.00 -1.57 -3.63
C LEU A 68 -9.21 -0.83 -2.53
N GLY A 69 -9.63 0.40 -2.18
CA GLY A 69 -9.02 1.17 -1.09
C GLY A 69 -9.13 0.46 0.27
N ALA A 70 -10.25 -0.18 0.55
CA ALA A 70 -10.41 -0.97 1.77
C ALA A 70 -9.46 -2.19 1.81
N GLU A 71 -9.32 -2.90 0.70
CA GLU A 71 -8.43 -4.06 0.57
C GLU A 71 -6.95 -3.66 0.64
N LEU A 72 -6.58 -2.49 0.12
CA LEU A 72 -5.22 -1.94 0.28
C LEU A 72 -4.92 -1.66 1.75
N ALA A 73 -5.82 -0.96 2.45
CA ALA A 73 -5.65 -0.68 3.87
C ALA A 73 -5.53 -1.96 4.72
N GLU A 74 -6.30 -3.01 4.41
CA GLU A 74 -6.16 -4.31 5.08
C GLU A 74 -4.80 -4.95 4.81
N ARG A 75 -4.32 -4.91 3.56
CA ARG A 75 -2.99 -5.43 3.20
C ARG A 75 -1.88 -4.67 3.91
N ASP A 76 -1.95 -3.35 3.96
CA ASP A 76 -0.92 -2.52 4.59
C ASP A 76 -0.85 -2.77 6.09
N ALA A 77 -2.01 -2.87 6.76
CA ALA A 77 -2.08 -3.28 8.15
C ALA A 77 -1.44 -4.66 8.36
N ARG A 78 -1.76 -5.62 7.49
CA ARG A 78 -1.19 -6.96 7.57
C ARG A 78 0.33 -6.98 7.35
N ILE A 79 0.85 -6.16 6.44
CA ILE A 79 2.28 -6.04 6.19
C ILE A 79 2.96 -5.43 7.42
N ALA A 80 2.41 -4.36 8.00
CA ALA A 80 2.95 -3.73 9.20
C ALA A 80 3.05 -4.71 10.37
N GLU A 81 2.01 -5.52 10.61
CA GLU A 81 2.04 -6.59 11.62
C GLU A 81 3.17 -7.60 11.38
N LEU A 82 3.35 -8.04 10.13
CA LEU A 82 4.38 -9.00 9.76
C LEU A 82 5.79 -8.42 9.90
N GLU A 83 5.97 -7.14 9.54
CA GLU A 83 7.23 -6.43 9.69
C GLU A 83 7.61 -6.23 11.16
N GLU A 84 6.64 -5.89 12.01
CA GLU A 84 6.84 -5.79 13.46
C GLU A 84 7.24 -7.14 14.07
N ALA A 85 6.53 -8.22 13.73
CA ALA A 85 6.86 -9.56 14.19
C ALA A 85 8.27 -9.99 13.75
N LEU A 86 8.65 -9.65 12.51
CA LEU A 86 9.99 -9.93 11.97
C LEU A 86 11.07 -9.10 12.64
N ALA A 87 10.81 -7.83 12.95
CA ALA A 87 11.74 -6.97 13.69
C ALA A 87 11.93 -7.46 15.14
N GLY A 88 10.86 -7.88 15.80
CA GLY A 88 10.91 -8.49 17.13
C GLY A 88 11.73 -9.78 17.15
N ALA A 89 11.54 -10.66 16.16
CA ALA A 89 12.30 -11.90 16.04
C ALA A 89 13.80 -11.69 15.73
N ARG A 90 14.15 -10.59 15.05
CA ARG A 90 15.55 -10.25 14.69
C ARG A 90 16.33 -9.55 15.80
N THR A 91 15.68 -9.16 16.89
CA THR A 91 16.41 -8.64 18.06
C THR A 91 16.91 -9.83 18.89
N PRO A 92 18.18 -10.26 18.77
CA PRO A 92 18.72 -11.23 19.70
C PRO A 92 18.64 -10.64 21.10
N GLY A 93 18.19 -11.43 22.06
CA GLY A 93 17.98 -10.99 23.42
C GLY A 93 19.21 -10.26 23.97
N PHE A 94 19.03 -8.98 24.31
CA PHE A 94 19.74 -8.38 25.44
C PHE A 94 19.29 -9.15 26.69
N GLY A 95 19.86 -10.34 26.90
CA GLY A 95 19.36 -11.32 27.86
C GLY A 95 20.25 -12.54 28.08
N ASP A 96 21.24 -12.82 27.25
CA ASP A 96 22.29 -13.80 27.58
C ASP A 96 23.43 -13.11 28.34
N GLY A 97 23.07 -12.48 29.45
CA GLY A 97 24.02 -12.14 30.50
C GLY A 97 24.25 -13.38 31.35
N GLU A 98 25.17 -14.25 30.94
CA GLU A 98 25.87 -15.11 31.90
C GLU A 98 26.90 -14.24 32.65
N PRO A 99 26.79 -14.18 33.98
CA PRO A 99 27.98 -14.22 34.82
C PRO A 99 27.90 -15.40 35.80
N ALA A 100 28.74 -16.40 35.54
CA ALA A 100 29.46 -17.24 36.50
C ALA A 100 28.89 -17.36 37.93
N GLU A 101 28.14 -18.43 38.21
CA GLU A 101 28.11 -19.03 39.55
C GLU A 101 29.19 -20.13 39.63
N GLY A 102 29.97 -20.08 40.71
CA GLY A 102 31.33 -20.63 40.80
C GLY A 102 31.45 -22.16 40.94
N PRO A 103 32.68 -22.65 41.17
CA PRO A 103 32.95 -24.09 41.22
C PRO A 103 32.33 -24.68 42.49
N GLY A 104 31.14 -25.26 42.34
CA GLY A 104 30.46 -26.02 43.38
C GLY A 104 31.12 -27.37 43.57
N ASP A 105 32.12 -27.39 44.45
CA ASP A 105 32.44 -28.46 45.42
C ASP A 105 31.84 -29.85 45.11
N TYR A 106 32.44 -30.56 44.15
CA TYR A 106 32.29 -32.01 44.11
C TYR A 106 33.20 -32.57 45.21
N PRO A 107 32.67 -33.30 46.21
CA PRO A 107 33.51 -33.93 47.20
C PRO A 107 34.52 -34.86 46.49
N PRO A 108 35.79 -34.91 46.94
CA PRO A 108 36.76 -35.79 46.33
C PRO A 108 36.29 -37.24 46.50
N ASP A 109 36.08 -37.93 45.39
CA ASP A 109 36.10 -39.39 45.38
C ASP A 109 37.47 -39.82 45.90
N HIS A 110 37.55 -40.14 47.19
CA HIS A 110 38.69 -40.82 47.76
C HIS A 110 38.54 -42.34 47.57
N PRO A 111 39.67 -43.03 47.35
CA PRO A 111 39.76 -44.30 46.64
C PRO A 111 39.26 -45.48 47.48
N ALA A 112 38.63 -46.46 46.81
CA ALA A 112 38.54 -47.81 47.36
C ALA A 112 39.91 -48.47 47.17
N ASP A 113 40.80 -48.24 48.12
CA ASP A 113 41.99 -49.03 48.35
C ASP A 113 41.54 -50.46 48.70
N PHE A 114 41.59 -51.38 47.74
CA PHE A 114 41.61 -52.82 48.02
C PHE A 114 43.03 -53.32 47.81
N GLU A 115 43.91 -52.97 48.74
CA GLU A 115 45.17 -53.67 48.94
C GLU A 115 44.90 -55.04 49.57
N GLY A 116 45.35 -56.09 48.89
CA GLY A 116 46.10 -57.18 49.52
C GLY A 116 45.33 -58.34 50.13
N SER A 117 45.32 -59.47 49.40
CA SER A 117 45.74 -60.79 49.91
C SER A 117 45.88 -61.70 48.68
N GLY A 118 47.03 -62.26 48.29
CA GLY A 118 48.11 -62.80 49.09
C GLY A 118 48.21 -64.31 48.81
N SER A 119 49.40 -64.74 48.36
CA SER A 119 49.88 -66.11 48.09
C SER A 119 49.67 -66.68 46.68
#